data_AF-A0A7J9A713-F1
#
_entry.id   AF-A0A7J9A713-F1
#
_cell.length_a   1.000
_cell.length_b   1.000
_cell.length_c   1.000
_cell.angle_alpha   90.00
_cell.angle_beta   90.00
_cell.angle_gamma   90.00
#
_symmetry.space_group_name_H-M   'P 1'
#
loop_
_entity.id
_entity.type
_entity.pdbx_description
1 polymer ?
#
loop_
_entity_poly.entity_id
_entity_poly.type
_entity_poly.pdbx_seq_one_letter_code
_entity_poly.pdbx_strand_id
1 'polypeptide(L)'
;GGKVGVDYGTDANNLPSPDQVSDLVKKHNIQYLRIYDSDPKVLKSLSNTGIELMVGVHNDDLSKFQFQSYVDSWVKNSILPYYQATKITDISVGVEVTDSPDAANLAVPAMRNVVSALKKVGLQDRIKVSTPLSFGVLSKSYPPSDGAFDGSHDNVLGPLLDFLEENQSPFMVNLYPFYAIGDSSLDAVLFKSPSSIFVDPNTGFSYKNIFDAQLDAVHFALAKRKSGLSYNNIFDAQLDALHFALAHRNFSRMKIIVTETGWPSFCFGPSEF
;
A
#
# COMPACT_ATOMS: atom_id res chain seq x y z
N GLY A 1 -8.44 -3.72 15.59
CA GLY A 1 -8.39 -2.30 15.16
C GLY A 1 -7.30 -2.15 14.13
N GLY A 2 -7.55 -1.39 13.07
CA GLY A 2 -6.55 -1.08 12.03
C GLY A 2 -5.42 -0.19 12.58
N LYS A 3 -4.25 -0.27 11.95
CA LYS A 3 -3.10 0.62 12.21
C LYS A 3 -3.20 1.79 11.22
N VAL A 4 -2.99 3.02 11.68
CA VAL A 4 -3.05 4.24 10.83
C VAL A 4 -1.69 4.94 10.85
N GLY A 5 -1.20 5.29 9.65
CA GLY A 5 0.06 6.00 9.45
C GLY A 5 -0.10 7.24 8.59
N VAL A 6 1.03 7.92 8.33
CA VAL A 6 1.10 9.11 7.47
C VAL A 6 2.29 8.99 6.53
N ASP A 7 2.10 9.40 5.27
CA ASP A 7 3.18 9.60 4.31
C ASP A 7 3.91 10.92 4.60
N TYR A 8 5.22 10.84 4.83
CA TYR A 8 6.09 12.00 4.98
C TYR A 8 6.76 12.30 3.63
N GLY A 9 6.05 13.05 2.80
CA GLY A 9 6.58 13.59 1.54
C GLY A 9 7.52 14.78 1.78
N THR A 10 8.62 14.83 1.02
CA THR A 10 9.68 15.85 1.13
C THR A 10 9.78 16.75 -0.10
N ASP A 11 8.90 16.57 -1.09
CA ASP A 11 8.87 17.37 -2.32
C ASP A 11 8.20 18.75 -2.11
N ALA A 12 8.88 19.61 -1.35
CA ALA A 12 8.51 21.01 -1.14
C ALA A 12 9.70 21.81 -0.60
N ASN A 13 9.64 23.14 -0.71
CA ASN A 13 10.76 24.05 -0.38
C ASN A 13 10.64 24.77 0.97
N ASN A 14 9.56 24.53 1.72
CA ASN A 14 9.24 25.24 2.96
C ASN A 14 8.84 24.30 4.11
N LEU A 15 9.24 23.02 4.03
CA LEU A 15 8.91 22.03 5.03
C LEU A 15 9.66 22.28 6.35
N PRO A 16 9.07 21.89 7.50
CA PRO A 16 9.81 21.85 8.77
C PRO A 16 11.01 20.91 8.69
N SER A 17 11.96 21.06 9.62
CA SER A 17 13.08 20.12 9.71
C SER A 17 12.59 18.71 10.10
N PRO A 18 13.35 17.65 9.79
CA PRO A 18 12.99 16.28 10.19
C PRO A 18 12.74 16.12 11.69
N ASP A 19 13.50 16.83 12.54
CA ASP A 19 13.28 16.82 14.00
C ASP A 19 11.93 17.45 14.38
N GLN A 20 11.55 18.56 13.75
CA GLN A 20 10.24 19.18 13.95
C GLN A 20 9.10 18.27 13.47
N VAL A 21 9.30 17.55 12.36
CA VAL A 21 8.34 16.55 11.88
C VAL A 21 8.23 15.39 12.87
N SER A 22 9.35 14.85 13.37
CA SER A 22 9.36 13.81 14.41
C SER A 22 8.57 14.24 15.66
N ASP A 23 8.75 15.49 16.11
CA ASP A 23 7.99 16.05 17.21
C ASP A 23 6.49 16.17 16.91
N LEU A 24 6.12 16.57 15.68
CA LEU A 24 4.73 16.63 15.25
C LEU A 24 4.08 15.23 15.22
N VAL A 25 4.76 14.25 14.64
CA VAL A 25 4.31 12.86 14.52
C VAL A 25 4.07 12.26 15.92
N LYS A 26 5.00 12.47 16.85
CA LYS A 26 4.83 12.08 18.27
C LYS A 26 3.67 12.81 18.93
N LYS A 27 3.56 14.13 18.76
CA LYS A 27 2.49 14.95 19.34
C LYS A 27 1.09 14.49 18.93
N HIS A 28 0.95 14.00 17.70
CA HIS A 28 -0.31 13.48 17.17
C HIS A 28 -0.49 11.97 17.36
N ASN A 29 0.38 11.31 18.14
CA ASN A 29 0.37 9.86 18.40
C ASN A 29 0.36 9.00 17.12
N ILE A 30 1.00 9.49 16.05
CA ILE A 30 1.17 8.73 14.83
C ILE A 30 2.25 7.66 15.09
N GLN A 31 1.90 6.41 14.83
CA GLN A 31 2.76 5.26 15.15
C GLN A 31 3.44 4.66 13.91
N TYR A 32 3.04 5.09 12.71
CA TYR A 32 3.50 4.55 11.44
C TYR A 32 3.79 5.71 10.50
N LEU A 33 4.97 5.68 9.89
CA LEU A 33 5.38 6.67 8.90
C LEU A 33 5.90 5.97 7.66
N ARG A 34 5.63 6.53 6.49
CA ARG A 34 6.30 6.13 5.26
C ARG A 34 7.11 7.31 4.73
N ILE A 35 8.32 7.02 4.29
CA ILE A 35 9.20 7.96 3.57
C ILE A 35 9.53 7.35 2.21
N TYR A 36 9.80 8.20 1.22
CA TYR A 36 9.98 7.75 -0.17
C TYR A 36 11.44 7.46 -0.53
N ASP A 37 12.38 7.87 0.33
CA ASP A 37 13.81 7.65 0.18
C ASP A 37 14.45 7.15 1.49
N SER A 38 15.79 7.18 1.54
CA SER A 38 16.58 6.84 2.73
C SER A 38 17.38 8.04 3.27
N ASP A 39 16.75 9.23 3.34
CA ASP A 39 17.41 10.43 3.88
C ASP A 39 17.95 10.18 5.30
N PRO A 40 19.27 10.25 5.51
CA PRO A 40 19.88 10.01 6.82
C PRO A 40 19.39 10.98 7.91
N LYS A 41 18.98 12.21 7.55
CA LYS A 41 18.43 13.18 8.50
C LYS A 41 17.07 12.73 9.01
N VAL A 42 16.21 12.24 8.13
CA VAL A 42 14.89 11.72 8.49
C VAL A 42 15.01 10.46 9.33
N LEU A 43 15.81 9.50 8.88
CA LEU A 43 16.08 8.27 9.64
C LEU A 43 16.62 8.57 11.04
N LYS A 44 17.57 9.50 11.16
CA LYS A 44 18.11 9.91 12.46
C LYS A 44 17.06 10.59 13.35
N SER A 45 16.21 11.46 12.79
CA SER A 45 15.18 12.18 13.57
C SER A 45 14.13 11.25 14.20
N LEU A 46 13.97 10.04 13.65
CA LEU A 46 13.03 9.03 14.13
C LEU A 46 13.67 8.02 15.12
N SER A 47 14.95 8.20 15.46
CA SER A 47 15.64 7.34 16.41
C SER A 47 15.00 7.38 17.80
N ASN A 48 14.80 6.21 18.39
CA ASN A 48 14.19 5.97 19.71
C ASN A 48 12.77 6.52 19.87
N THR A 49 12.07 6.82 18.78
CA THR A 49 10.67 7.29 18.82
C THR A 49 9.67 6.15 18.97
N GLY A 50 10.04 4.92 18.58
CA GLY A 50 9.16 3.76 18.53
C GLY A 50 8.21 3.71 17.33
N ILE A 51 8.24 4.74 16.46
CA ILE A 51 7.45 4.84 15.24
C ILE A 51 7.92 3.78 14.25
N GLU A 52 7.00 2.96 13.73
CA GLU A 52 7.26 2.01 12.65
C GLU A 52 7.46 2.77 11.34
N LEU A 53 8.54 2.46 10.63
CA LEU A 53 8.95 3.19 9.43
C LEU A 53 8.99 2.26 8.21
N MET A 54 8.30 2.70 7.15
CA MET A 54 8.46 2.19 5.79
C MET A 54 9.42 3.09 5.02
N VAL A 55 10.48 2.51 4.45
CA VAL A 55 11.52 3.23 3.68
C VAL A 55 11.36 2.93 2.19
N GLY A 56 11.26 3.98 1.38
CA GLY A 56 11.10 3.87 -0.07
C GLY A 56 12.40 3.77 -0.86
N VAL A 57 12.31 3.11 -2.01
CA VAL A 57 13.26 3.20 -3.11
C VAL A 57 12.52 3.81 -4.29
N HIS A 58 13.02 4.92 -4.83
CA HIS A 58 12.41 5.57 -5.99
C HIS A 58 12.53 4.73 -7.26
N ASN A 59 11.59 4.92 -8.19
CA ASN A 59 11.61 4.25 -9.50
C ASN A 59 12.93 4.51 -10.26
N ASP A 60 13.47 5.73 -10.18
CA ASP A 60 14.73 6.13 -10.84
C ASP A 60 15.96 5.34 -10.36
N ASP A 61 15.92 4.82 -9.13
CA ASP A 61 17.00 4.03 -8.56
C ASP A 61 16.90 2.54 -8.90
N LEU A 62 15.76 2.06 -9.41
CA LEU A 62 15.56 0.62 -9.67
C LEU A 62 16.59 0.03 -10.63
N SER A 63 17.09 0.83 -11.58
CA SER A 63 18.17 0.45 -12.50
C SER A 63 19.46 0.05 -11.76
N LYS A 64 19.79 0.74 -10.65
CA LYS A 64 20.94 0.43 -9.80
C LYS A 64 20.66 -0.76 -8.89
N PHE A 65 19.41 -0.92 -8.45
CA PHE A 65 19.00 -2.03 -7.58
C PHE A 65 18.96 -3.39 -8.29
N GLN A 66 19.13 -3.44 -9.60
CA GLN A 66 19.39 -4.70 -10.32
C GLN A 66 20.73 -5.35 -9.94
N PHE A 67 21.68 -4.57 -9.42
CA PHE A 67 23.01 -5.06 -9.05
C PHE A 67 23.07 -5.40 -7.56
N GLN A 68 23.23 -6.69 -7.22
CA GLN A 68 23.28 -7.14 -5.83
C GLN A 68 24.36 -6.42 -5.01
N SER A 69 25.53 -6.12 -5.58
CA SER A 69 26.62 -5.40 -4.90
C SER A 69 26.23 -3.97 -4.52
N TYR A 70 25.42 -3.31 -5.35
CA TYR A 70 24.87 -1.99 -5.05
C TYR A 70 23.86 -2.09 -3.90
N VAL A 71 22.93 -3.04 -3.96
CA VAL A 71 21.91 -3.23 -2.90
C VAL A 71 22.53 -3.64 -1.57
N ASP A 72 23.55 -4.49 -1.56
CA ASP A 72 24.32 -4.83 -0.36
C ASP A 72 24.94 -3.58 0.27
N SER A 73 25.52 -2.70 -0.56
CA SER A 73 26.12 -1.44 -0.12
C SER A 73 25.06 -0.46 0.39
N TRP A 74 23.91 -0.39 -0.28
CA TRP A 74 22.79 0.45 0.14
C TRP A 74 22.22 -0.01 1.49
N VAL A 75 21.95 -1.31 1.69
CA VAL A 75 21.51 -1.82 3.00
C VAL A 75 22.53 -1.49 4.09
N LYS A 76 23.82 -1.72 3.81
CA LYS A 76 24.91 -1.46 4.77
C LYS A 76 25.03 0.02 5.15
N ASN A 77 24.85 0.94 4.20
CA ASN A 77 25.15 2.36 4.40
C ASN A 77 23.91 3.19 4.74
N SER A 78 22.73 2.79 4.26
CA SER A 78 21.48 3.56 4.37
C SER A 78 20.49 2.98 5.37
N ILE A 79 20.53 1.67 5.64
CA ILE A 79 19.57 1.01 6.55
C ILE A 79 20.23 0.63 7.88
N LEU A 80 21.30 -0.15 7.85
CA LEU A 80 21.94 -0.70 9.06
C LEU A 80 22.36 0.36 10.10
N PRO A 81 22.91 1.54 9.73
CA PRO A 81 23.36 2.51 10.73
C PRO A 81 22.22 3.04 11.61
N TYR A 82 20.98 2.99 11.13
CA TYR A 82 19.81 3.53 11.82
C TYR A 82 18.95 2.44 12.45
N TYR A 83 19.00 1.21 11.95
CA TYR A 83 18.08 0.12 12.30
C TYR A 83 17.97 -0.18 13.81
N GLN A 84 19.05 -0.01 14.58
CA GLN A 84 19.02 -0.27 16.03
C GLN A 84 18.17 0.73 16.81
N ALA A 85 18.13 1.99 16.36
CA ALA A 85 17.39 3.06 17.04
C ALA A 85 16.07 3.40 16.34
N THR A 86 15.98 3.18 15.02
CA THR A 86 14.82 3.51 14.19
C THR A 86 14.12 2.23 13.78
N LYS A 87 12.83 2.13 14.09
CA LYS A 87 12.05 0.89 13.91
C LYS A 87 11.59 0.73 12.45
N ILE A 88 12.53 0.42 11.57
CA ILE A 88 12.26 0.12 10.16
C ILE A 88 11.60 -1.26 10.07
N THR A 89 10.38 -1.31 9.53
CA THR A 89 9.58 -2.55 9.41
C THR A 89 9.35 -2.98 7.98
N ASP A 90 9.41 -2.05 7.04
CA ASP A 90 9.06 -2.30 5.64
C ASP A 90 9.98 -1.51 4.70
N ILE A 91 10.27 -2.08 3.53
CA ILE A 91 10.90 -1.40 2.40
C ILE A 91 9.96 -1.49 1.20
N SER A 92 9.54 -0.36 0.67
CA SER A 92 8.78 -0.26 -0.58
C SER A 92 9.72 -0.01 -1.75
N VAL A 93 9.86 -0.98 -2.66
CA VAL A 93 10.77 -0.92 -3.80
C VAL A 93 10.02 -0.42 -5.04
N GLY A 94 10.21 0.84 -5.38
CA GLY A 94 9.42 1.55 -6.38
C GLY A 94 8.10 2.06 -5.83
N VAL A 95 7.35 2.76 -6.68
CA VAL A 95 5.99 3.26 -6.45
C VAL A 95 5.20 3.21 -7.75
N GLU A 96 3.99 2.64 -7.69
CA GLU A 96 3.06 2.49 -8.84
C GLU A 96 3.77 1.91 -10.07
N VAL A 97 4.56 0.86 -9.85
CA VAL A 97 5.53 0.35 -10.84
C VAL A 97 4.87 -0.20 -12.11
N THR A 98 3.58 -0.54 -12.08
CA THR A 98 2.78 -0.95 -13.24
C THR A 98 2.49 0.19 -14.21
N ASP A 99 2.57 1.42 -13.72
CA ASP A 99 2.19 2.63 -14.46
C ASP A 99 3.44 3.27 -15.11
N SER A 100 4.62 2.72 -14.83
CA SER A 100 5.90 3.08 -15.43
C SER A 100 6.52 1.87 -16.14
N PRO A 101 6.61 1.87 -17.48
CA PRO A 101 7.20 0.76 -18.23
C PRO A 101 8.64 0.42 -17.82
N ASP A 102 9.42 1.45 -17.46
CA ASP A 102 10.80 1.29 -17.00
C ASP A 102 10.85 0.62 -15.62
N ALA A 103 9.98 1.03 -14.68
CA ALA A 103 9.95 0.44 -13.33
C ALA A 103 9.38 -0.99 -13.32
N ALA A 104 8.36 -1.25 -14.14
CA ALA A 104 7.62 -2.52 -14.20
C ALA A 104 8.53 -3.76 -14.27
N ASN A 105 9.53 -3.73 -15.14
CA ASN A 105 10.44 -4.85 -15.36
C ASN A 105 11.59 -4.91 -14.34
N LEU A 106 11.78 -3.87 -13.54
CA LEU A 106 12.90 -3.72 -12.62
C LEU A 106 12.51 -4.01 -11.17
N ALA A 107 11.26 -3.78 -10.80
CA ALA A 107 10.78 -3.85 -9.42
C ALA A 107 11.00 -5.22 -8.76
N VAL A 108 10.49 -6.30 -9.34
CA VAL A 108 10.61 -7.66 -8.74
C VAL A 108 12.07 -8.14 -8.65
N PRO A 109 12.92 -7.98 -9.70
CA PRO A 109 14.35 -8.25 -9.57
C PRO A 109 15.03 -7.42 -8.46
N ALA A 110 14.73 -6.13 -8.35
CA ALA A 110 15.25 -5.27 -7.29
C ALA A 110 14.81 -5.75 -5.90
N MET A 111 13.53 -6.12 -5.73
CA MET A 111 12.99 -6.68 -4.47
C MET A 111 13.70 -7.96 -4.04
N ARG A 112 14.01 -8.86 -4.99
CA ARG A 112 14.78 -10.09 -4.73
C ARG A 112 16.20 -9.76 -4.23
N ASN A 113 16.85 -8.76 -4.83
CA ASN A 113 18.16 -8.30 -4.37
C ASN A 113 18.11 -7.67 -2.97
N VAL A 114 17.05 -6.90 -2.65
CA VAL A 114 16.85 -6.32 -1.31
C VAL A 114 16.67 -7.42 -0.26
N VAL A 115 15.81 -8.41 -0.52
CA VAL A 115 15.64 -9.55 0.40
C VAL A 115 16.94 -10.32 0.57
N SER A 116 17.69 -10.57 -0.51
CA SER A 116 19.00 -11.22 -0.45
C SER A 116 19.99 -10.44 0.42
N ALA A 117 20.03 -9.11 0.30
CA ALA A 117 20.85 -8.25 1.15
C ALA A 117 20.40 -8.29 2.62
N LEU A 118 19.09 -8.23 2.89
CA LEU A 118 18.53 -8.36 4.23
C LEU A 118 18.84 -9.73 4.87
N LYS A 119 18.83 -10.81 4.07
CA LYS A 119 19.22 -12.17 4.51
C LYS A 119 20.67 -12.23 4.99
N LYS A 120 21.59 -11.56 4.29
CA LYS A 120 23.02 -11.50 4.69
C LYS A 120 23.25 -10.86 6.06
N VAL A 121 22.32 -10.01 6.49
CA VAL A 121 22.40 -9.27 7.76
C VAL A 121 21.36 -9.75 8.79
N GLY A 122 20.62 -10.82 8.50
CA GLY A 122 19.65 -11.43 9.41
C GLY A 122 18.38 -10.62 9.65
N LEU A 123 17.98 -9.76 8.71
CA LEU A 123 16.83 -8.86 8.85
C LEU A 123 15.62 -9.24 7.97
N GLN A 124 15.70 -10.29 7.16
CA GLN A 124 14.63 -10.70 6.23
C GLN A 124 13.27 -11.00 6.91
N ASP A 125 13.30 -11.46 8.16
CA ASP A 125 12.09 -11.78 8.92
C ASP A 125 11.58 -10.57 9.72
N ARG A 126 12.36 -9.48 9.76
CA ARG A 126 12.08 -8.27 10.53
C ARG A 126 11.67 -7.09 9.65
N ILE A 127 12.21 -7.03 8.43
CA ILE A 127 11.90 -6.00 7.44
C ILE A 127 11.24 -6.67 6.25
N LYS A 128 9.96 -6.36 6.02
CA LYS A 128 9.23 -6.88 4.85
C LYS A 128 9.50 -6.03 3.62
N VAL A 129 9.51 -6.66 2.45
CA VAL A 129 9.81 -6.01 1.17
C VAL A 129 8.61 -6.18 0.25
N SER A 130 8.10 -5.09 -0.30
CA SER A 130 7.01 -5.10 -1.26
C SER A 130 7.14 -3.92 -2.23
N THR A 131 6.18 -3.74 -3.13
CA THR A 131 6.07 -2.58 -4.02
C THR A 131 4.62 -2.07 -4.03
N PRO A 132 4.39 -0.79 -3.74
CA PRO A 132 3.08 -0.15 -3.87
C PRO A 132 2.62 -0.15 -5.33
N LEU A 133 1.43 -0.67 -5.59
CA LEU A 133 0.76 -0.57 -6.89
C LEU A 133 -0.34 0.48 -6.84
N SER A 134 -0.64 1.11 -7.97
CA SER A 134 -1.84 1.93 -8.07
C SER A 134 -3.08 1.04 -8.05
N PHE A 135 -4.23 1.57 -7.63
CA PHE A 135 -5.49 0.84 -7.73
C PHE A 135 -5.89 0.52 -9.19
N GLY A 136 -5.29 1.23 -10.17
CA GLY A 136 -5.47 0.99 -11.60
C GLY A 136 -5.02 -0.39 -12.08
N VAL A 137 -4.32 -1.16 -11.25
CA VAL A 137 -3.92 -2.53 -11.55
C VAL A 137 -5.09 -3.52 -11.70
N LEU A 138 -6.31 -3.11 -11.33
CA LEU A 138 -7.53 -3.90 -11.52
C LEU A 138 -8.24 -3.51 -12.83
N SER A 139 -8.59 -4.49 -13.66
CA SER A 139 -9.46 -4.30 -14.83
C SER A 139 -10.94 -4.24 -14.46
N LYS A 140 -11.30 -4.86 -13.33
CA LYS A 140 -12.64 -4.84 -12.76
C LYS A 140 -12.55 -4.63 -11.26
N SER A 141 -13.35 -3.69 -10.76
CA SER A 141 -13.44 -3.36 -9.34
C SER A 141 -14.89 -3.23 -8.86
N TYR A 142 -15.87 -3.30 -9.76
CA TYR A 142 -17.29 -3.24 -9.44
C TYR A 142 -18.13 -4.29 -10.21
N PRO A 143 -19.05 -5.03 -9.53
CA PRO A 143 -19.15 -5.10 -8.06
C PRO A 143 -17.85 -5.66 -7.46
N PRO A 144 -17.48 -5.35 -6.21
CA PRO A 144 -16.21 -5.79 -5.63
C PRO A 144 -15.97 -7.31 -5.70
N SER A 145 -17.04 -8.12 -5.66
CA SER A 145 -16.95 -9.58 -5.85
C SER A 145 -16.36 -10.00 -7.20
N ASP A 146 -16.47 -9.16 -8.22
CA ASP A 146 -15.93 -9.38 -9.56
C ASP A 146 -14.51 -8.79 -9.71
N GLY A 147 -13.91 -8.36 -8.60
CA GLY A 147 -12.56 -7.85 -8.52
C GLY A 147 -11.56 -8.73 -9.27
N ALA A 148 -10.89 -8.15 -10.27
CA ALA A 148 -9.97 -8.87 -11.13
C ALA A 148 -8.81 -7.96 -11.56
N PHE A 149 -7.58 -8.47 -11.44
CA PHE A 149 -6.39 -7.83 -11.98
C PHE A 149 -6.51 -7.65 -13.51
N ASP A 150 -5.98 -6.55 -14.03
CA ASP A 150 -5.78 -6.42 -15.46
C ASP A 150 -4.64 -7.35 -15.92
N GLY A 151 -4.97 -8.23 -16.88
CA GLY A 151 -4.01 -9.16 -17.47
C GLY A 151 -2.90 -8.48 -18.24
N SER A 152 -3.04 -7.20 -18.61
CA SER A 152 -1.97 -6.40 -19.21
C SER A 152 -0.74 -6.26 -18.29
N HIS A 153 -0.92 -6.39 -16.97
CA HIS A 153 0.14 -6.30 -15.96
C HIS A 153 0.67 -7.66 -15.49
N ASP A 154 0.27 -8.78 -16.10
CA ASP A 154 0.61 -10.14 -15.62
C ASP A 154 2.13 -10.43 -15.64
N ASN A 155 2.88 -9.74 -16.51
CA ASN A 155 4.35 -9.81 -16.54
C ASN A 155 5.00 -9.30 -15.24
N VAL A 156 4.33 -8.41 -14.52
CA VAL A 156 4.76 -7.91 -13.21
C VAL A 156 4.02 -8.64 -12.09
N LEU A 157 2.69 -8.74 -12.19
CA LEU A 157 1.83 -9.26 -11.13
C LEU A 157 2.09 -10.71 -10.78
N GLY A 158 2.27 -11.60 -11.76
CA GLY A 158 2.56 -13.01 -11.50
C GLY A 158 3.82 -13.17 -10.64
N PRO A 159 5.00 -12.72 -11.14
CA PRO A 159 6.25 -12.79 -10.38
C PRO A 159 6.22 -12.04 -9.04
N LEU A 160 5.45 -10.94 -8.94
CA LEU A 160 5.27 -10.19 -7.71
C LEU A 160 4.49 -11.00 -6.68
N LEU A 161 3.33 -11.55 -7.02
CA LEU A 161 2.50 -12.31 -6.09
C LEU A 161 3.23 -13.55 -5.56
N ASP A 162 3.95 -14.26 -6.44
CA ASP A 162 4.80 -15.38 -6.05
C ASP A 162 5.89 -14.92 -5.06
N PHE A 163 6.56 -13.81 -5.35
CA PHE A 163 7.56 -13.23 -4.45
C PHE A 163 6.97 -12.85 -3.08
N LEU A 164 5.78 -12.25 -3.05
CA LEU A 164 5.15 -11.81 -1.81
C LEU A 164 4.77 -13.00 -0.93
N GLU A 165 4.20 -14.05 -1.52
CA GLU A 165 3.87 -15.30 -0.82
C GLU A 165 5.14 -15.99 -0.28
N GLU A 166 6.18 -16.13 -1.13
CA GLU A 166 7.48 -16.73 -0.78
C GLU A 166 8.14 -16.07 0.44
N ASN A 167 7.98 -14.75 0.58
CA ASN A 167 8.67 -13.95 1.62
C ASN A 167 7.72 -13.49 2.76
N GLN A 168 6.46 -13.94 2.72
CA GLN A 168 5.40 -13.51 3.64
C GLN A 168 5.32 -11.98 3.73
N SER A 169 5.42 -11.33 2.58
CA SER A 169 5.35 -9.88 2.43
C SER A 169 3.91 -9.43 2.11
N PRO A 170 3.52 -8.22 2.51
CA PRO A 170 2.19 -7.70 2.21
C PRO A 170 2.07 -7.25 0.76
N PHE A 171 0.87 -7.35 0.20
CA PHE A 171 0.48 -6.60 -1.00
C PHE A 171 0.27 -5.14 -0.63
N MET A 172 0.95 -4.22 -1.32
CA MET A 172 0.86 -2.78 -1.07
C MET A 172 0.08 -2.11 -2.19
N VAL A 173 -0.87 -1.24 -1.83
CA VAL A 173 -1.71 -0.53 -2.79
C VAL A 173 -1.92 0.93 -2.39
N ASN A 174 -1.82 1.82 -3.36
CA ASN A 174 -2.25 3.20 -3.26
C ASN A 174 -3.74 3.26 -3.64
N LEU A 175 -4.58 3.72 -2.72
CA LEU A 175 -6.03 3.65 -2.84
C LEU A 175 -6.65 5.01 -2.54
N TYR A 176 -7.22 5.63 -3.56
CA TYR A 176 -7.76 6.99 -3.50
C TYR A 176 -9.24 7.01 -3.92
N PRO A 177 -10.19 7.02 -2.96
CA PRO A 177 -11.61 7.18 -3.27
C PRO A 177 -11.91 8.51 -3.99
N PHE A 178 -11.05 9.52 -3.81
CA PHE A 178 -11.12 10.80 -4.51
C PHE A 178 -11.23 10.66 -6.04
N TYR A 179 -10.52 9.71 -6.66
CA TYR A 179 -10.57 9.51 -8.10
C TYR A 179 -11.86 8.86 -8.60
N ALA A 180 -12.72 8.35 -7.70
CA ALA A 180 -14.03 7.81 -8.05
C ALA A 180 -15.15 8.87 -8.08
N ILE A 181 -14.82 10.16 -7.92
CA ILE A 181 -15.78 11.26 -8.09
C ILE A 181 -16.28 11.28 -9.54
N GLY A 182 -17.61 11.31 -9.71
CA GLY A 182 -18.25 11.27 -11.04
C GLY A 182 -18.80 9.88 -11.37
N ASP A 183 -18.10 8.82 -10.97
CA ASP A 183 -18.55 7.43 -11.08
C ASP A 183 -19.41 6.99 -9.88
N SER A 184 -19.40 7.77 -8.79
CA SER A 184 -20.17 7.51 -7.58
C SER A 184 -20.61 8.79 -6.87
N SER A 185 -21.51 8.65 -5.89
CA SER A 185 -22.01 9.80 -5.13
C SER A 185 -20.93 10.40 -4.23
N LEU A 186 -21.00 11.73 -4.04
CA LEU A 186 -20.09 12.45 -3.14
C LEU A 186 -20.15 11.90 -1.70
N ASP A 187 -21.33 11.49 -1.24
CA ASP A 187 -21.50 10.93 0.10
C ASP A 187 -20.80 9.56 0.24
N ALA A 188 -20.74 8.75 -0.81
CA ALA A 188 -20.08 7.45 -0.80
C ALA A 188 -18.54 7.57 -0.78
N VAL A 189 -17.97 8.51 -1.52
CA VAL A 189 -16.51 8.80 -1.49
C VAL A 189 -16.07 9.48 -0.19
N LEU A 190 -16.96 10.24 0.46
CA LEU A 190 -16.67 10.97 1.71
C LEU A 190 -17.04 10.20 2.98
N PHE A 191 -17.45 8.93 2.88
CA PHE A 191 -17.92 8.13 4.03
C PHE A 191 -19.11 8.76 4.78
N LYS A 192 -19.93 9.56 4.07
CA LYS A 192 -21.08 10.29 4.61
C LYS A 192 -22.43 9.68 4.23
N SER A 193 -22.44 8.63 3.41
CA SER A 193 -23.65 7.94 2.99
C SER A 193 -24.45 7.45 4.21
N PRO A 194 -25.57 8.11 4.57
CA PRO A 194 -26.28 7.79 5.82
C PRO A 194 -27.10 6.50 5.70
N SER A 195 -27.34 6.03 4.46
CA SER A 195 -28.29 4.96 4.17
C SER A 195 -28.26 4.44 2.72
N SER A 196 -27.23 4.73 1.92
CA SER A 196 -27.16 4.24 0.54
C SER A 196 -26.62 2.81 0.51
N ILE A 197 -27.55 1.87 0.66
CA ILE A 197 -27.33 0.44 0.42
C ILE A 197 -27.09 0.28 -1.09
N PHE A 198 -25.84 0.08 -1.49
CA PHE A 198 -25.57 -0.43 -2.83
C PHE A 198 -25.99 -1.90 -2.85
N VAL A 199 -27.01 -2.20 -3.66
CA VAL A 199 -27.51 -3.55 -3.88
C VAL A 199 -26.71 -4.14 -5.03
N ASP A 200 -26.00 -5.23 -4.78
CA ASP A 200 -25.42 -6.03 -5.84
C ASP A 200 -26.56 -6.56 -6.73
N PRO A 201 -26.60 -6.17 -8.02
CA PRO A 201 -27.70 -6.51 -8.93
C PRO A 201 -27.83 -8.02 -9.19
N ASN A 202 -26.81 -8.82 -8.85
CA ASN A 202 -26.87 -10.27 -8.97
C ASN A 202 -27.57 -10.97 -7.77
N THR A 203 -27.75 -10.28 -6.63
CA THR A 203 -28.12 -10.94 -5.37
C THR A 203 -29.28 -10.30 -4.59
N GLY A 204 -29.52 -8.99 -4.70
CA GLY A 204 -30.78 -8.35 -4.25
C GLY A 204 -31.02 -8.15 -2.73
N PHE A 205 -30.00 -8.11 -1.88
CA PHE A 205 -30.15 -7.95 -0.40
C PHE A 205 -29.69 -6.59 0.18
N SER A 206 -30.06 -6.29 1.44
CA SER A 206 -29.87 -4.98 2.13
C SER A 206 -29.64 -5.08 3.65
N TYR A 207 -28.73 -4.27 4.25
CA TYR A 207 -28.45 -4.25 5.71
C TYR A 207 -28.01 -2.87 6.24
N LYS A 208 -27.97 -2.70 7.59
CA LYS A 208 -28.01 -1.40 8.30
C LYS A 208 -26.71 -0.92 8.99
N ASN A 209 -25.61 -1.69 9.05
CA ASN A 209 -24.35 -1.19 9.65
C ASN A 209 -23.09 -1.92 9.11
N ILE A 210 -21.92 -1.26 9.23
CA ILE A 210 -20.64 -1.66 8.61
C ILE A 210 -19.78 -2.60 9.45
N PHE A 211 -19.97 -2.62 10.77
CA PHE A 211 -19.15 -3.40 11.69
C PHE A 211 -19.48 -4.89 11.60
N ASP A 212 -20.77 -5.22 11.50
CA ASP A 212 -21.22 -6.60 11.30
C ASP A 212 -20.86 -7.11 9.89
N ALA A 213 -20.86 -6.22 8.88
CA ALA A 213 -20.51 -6.57 7.50
C ALA A 213 -19.00 -6.86 7.31
N GLN A 214 -18.12 -6.08 7.96
CA GLN A 214 -16.66 -6.31 7.90
C GLN A 214 -16.25 -7.56 8.70
N LEU A 215 -16.92 -7.84 9.81
CA LEU A 215 -16.68 -9.05 10.60
C LEU A 215 -17.16 -10.32 9.86
N ASP A 216 -18.30 -10.25 9.18
CA ASP A 216 -18.80 -11.33 8.32
C ASP A 216 -18.00 -11.48 7.01
N ALA A 217 -17.48 -10.40 6.41
CA ALA A 217 -16.62 -10.46 5.22
C ALA A 217 -15.34 -11.26 5.47
N VAL A 218 -14.71 -11.07 6.63
CA VAL A 218 -13.52 -11.83 7.05
C VAL A 218 -13.89 -13.29 7.36
N HIS A 219 -15.08 -13.56 7.91
CA HIS A 219 -15.57 -14.92 8.15
C HIS A 219 -15.97 -15.65 6.85
N PHE A 220 -16.53 -14.96 5.85
CA PHE A 220 -16.98 -15.53 4.57
C PHE A 220 -15.88 -15.62 3.51
N ALA A 221 -14.85 -14.76 3.53
CA ALA A 221 -13.66 -14.93 2.70
C ALA A 221 -12.94 -16.28 2.98
N LEU A 222 -13.16 -16.85 4.17
CA LEU A 222 -12.63 -18.16 4.58
C LEU A 222 -13.59 -19.32 4.30
N ALA A 223 -14.90 -19.06 4.08
CA ALA A 223 -15.92 -20.06 3.81
C ALA A 223 -16.43 -19.94 2.37
N LYS A 224 -15.92 -20.82 1.49
CA LYS A 224 -16.35 -20.95 0.10
C LYS A 224 -17.89 -20.88 -0.05
N ARG A 225 -18.36 -19.92 -0.86
CA ARG A 225 -19.71 -19.71 -1.46
C ARG A 225 -20.71 -18.79 -0.73
N LYS A 226 -21.20 -17.82 -1.52
CA LYS A 226 -22.30 -16.83 -1.37
C LYS A 226 -21.87 -15.49 -0.75
N SER A 227 -21.59 -14.49 -1.59
CA SER A 227 -21.31 -13.12 -1.17
C SER A 227 -22.60 -12.30 -1.08
N GLY A 228 -22.84 -11.71 0.08
CA GLY A 228 -23.86 -10.70 0.37
C GLY A 228 -23.22 -9.51 1.11
N LEU A 229 -22.16 -8.94 0.55
CA LEU A 229 -21.41 -7.82 1.15
C LEU A 229 -22.01 -6.49 0.67
N SER A 230 -22.26 -5.58 1.62
CA SER A 230 -22.75 -4.23 1.34
C SER A 230 -21.75 -3.20 1.84
N TYR A 231 -21.50 -2.17 1.03
CA TYR A 231 -20.48 -1.16 1.29
C TYR A 231 -21.14 0.18 1.56
N ASN A 232 -20.75 0.82 2.66
CA ASN A 232 -21.22 2.17 3.00
C ASN A 232 -20.28 3.28 2.48
N ASN A 233 -19.12 2.89 1.94
CA ASN A 233 -18.14 3.80 1.38
C ASN A 233 -17.34 3.10 0.27
N ILE A 234 -16.71 3.88 -0.60
CA ILE A 234 -15.95 3.35 -1.74
C ILE A 234 -14.62 2.75 -1.34
N PHE A 235 -14.01 3.21 -0.25
CA PHE A 235 -12.74 2.68 0.23
C PHE A 235 -12.85 1.19 0.57
N ASP A 236 -13.88 0.78 1.31
CA ASP A 236 -14.13 -0.62 1.64
C ASP A 236 -14.45 -1.44 0.38
N ALA A 237 -15.21 -0.87 -0.56
CA ALA A 237 -15.51 -1.53 -1.82
C ALA A 237 -14.24 -1.77 -2.66
N GLN A 238 -13.34 -0.79 -2.73
CA GLN A 238 -12.06 -0.92 -3.42
C GLN A 238 -11.16 -1.94 -2.73
N LEU A 239 -11.10 -1.94 -1.39
CA LEU A 239 -10.30 -2.90 -0.63
C LEU A 239 -10.79 -4.34 -0.83
N ASP A 240 -12.10 -4.57 -0.79
CA ASP A 240 -12.67 -5.90 -1.03
C ASP A 240 -12.49 -6.36 -2.47
N ALA A 241 -12.58 -5.45 -3.45
CA ALA A 241 -12.28 -5.77 -4.84
C ALA A 241 -10.85 -6.33 -5.01
N LEU A 242 -9.88 -5.76 -4.28
CA LEU A 242 -8.52 -6.27 -4.26
C LEU A 242 -8.43 -7.63 -3.55
N HIS A 243 -9.13 -7.83 -2.43
CA HIS A 243 -9.21 -9.14 -1.78
C HIS A 243 -9.76 -10.22 -2.72
N PHE A 244 -10.83 -9.92 -3.47
CA PHE A 244 -11.38 -10.84 -4.46
C PHE A 244 -10.39 -11.10 -5.60
N ALA A 245 -9.72 -10.07 -6.13
CA ALA A 245 -8.72 -10.24 -7.17
C ALA A 245 -7.57 -11.18 -6.74
N LEU A 246 -7.08 -11.03 -5.50
CA LEU A 246 -6.08 -11.91 -4.91
C LEU A 246 -6.63 -13.33 -4.72
N ALA A 247 -7.86 -13.47 -4.23
CA ALA A 247 -8.51 -14.77 -4.04
C ALA A 247 -8.70 -15.52 -5.37
N HIS A 248 -9.08 -14.83 -6.45
CA HIS A 248 -9.18 -15.40 -7.80
C HIS A 248 -7.84 -15.92 -8.33
N ARG A 249 -6.72 -15.39 -7.85
CA ARG A 249 -5.36 -15.86 -8.16
C ARG A 249 -4.81 -16.85 -7.10
N ASN A 250 -5.64 -17.30 -6.15
CA ASN A 250 -5.30 -18.21 -5.03
C ASN A 250 -4.43 -17.61 -3.90
N PHE A 251 -4.34 -16.28 -3.79
CA PHE A 251 -3.58 -15.57 -2.74
C PHE A 251 -4.49 -14.99 -1.64
N SER A 252 -5.53 -15.71 -1.24
CA SER A 252 -6.59 -15.20 -0.33
C SER A 252 -6.12 -14.85 1.09
N ARG A 253 -4.92 -15.29 1.49
CA ARG A 253 -4.32 -15.01 2.81
C ARG A 253 -3.31 -13.88 2.79
N MET A 254 -3.02 -13.32 1.61
CA MET A 254 -2.04 -12.26 1.46
C MET A 254 -2.53 -11.01 2.19
N LYS A 255 -1.71 -10.51 3.11
CA LYS A 255 -2.01 -9.29 3.86
C LYS A 255 -1.96 -8.09 2.90
N ILE A 256 -2.96 -7.23 2.96
CA ILE A 256 -2.97 -5.95 2.23
C ILE A 256 -2.52 -4.82 3.17
N ILE A 257 -1.73 -3.89 2.66
CA ILE A 257 -1.44 -2.59 3.27
C ILE A 257 -1.84 -1.51 2.27
N VAL A 258 -2.75 -0.62 2.67
CA VAL A 258 -2.99 0.62 1.93
C VAL A 258 -1.84 1.57 2.26
N THR A 259 -0.98 1.82 1.28
CA THR A 259 0.25 2.60 1.45
C THR A 259 0.03 4.09 1.28
N GLU A 260 -1.01 4.48 0.55
CA GLU A 260 -1.44 5.88 0.42
C GLU A 260 -2.95 5.94 0.27
N THR A 261 -3.54 6.96 0.90
CA THR A 261 -4.90 7.41 0.66
C THR A 261 -5.02 8.86 1.11
N GLY A 262 -5.81 9.66 0.41
CA GLY A 262 -5.90 11.07 0.71
C GLY A 262 -6.95 11.81 -0.10
N TRP A 263 -7.12 13.09 0.24
CA TRP A 263 -8.06 14.00 -0.44
C TRP A 263 -7.43 15.40 -0.52
N PRO A 264 -7.27 15.99 -1.72
CA PRO A 264 -6.70 17.33 -1.86
C PRO A 264 -7.65 18.40 -1.29
N SER A 265 -7.12 19.33 -0.51
CA SER A 265 -7.92 20.41 0.10
C SER A 265 -8.23 21.56 -0.89
N PHE A 266 -7.42 21.69 -1.95
CA PHE A 266 -7.59 22.67 -3.03
C PHE A 266 -7.11 22.05 -4.35
N CYS A 267 -7.81 22.32 -5.46
CA CYS A 267 -7.40 21.93 -6.82
C CYS A 267 -7.51 23.13 -7.76
N PHE A 268 -6.54 23.31 -8.66
CA PHE A 268 -6.65 24.21 -9.81
C PHE A 268 -7.19 23.43 -11.02
N GLY A 269 -8.50 23.18 -11.05
CA GLY A 269 -9.22 22.67 -12.23
C GLY A 269 -8.84 21.26 -12.72
N PRO A 270 -9.65 20.68 -13.63
CA PRO A 270 -9.54 19.27 -14.05
C PRO A 270 -8.48 18.98 -15.12
N SER A 271 -7.54 19.89 -15.39
CA SER A 271 -6.61 19.78 -16.54
C SER A 271 -5.17 19.40 -16.19
N GLU A 272 -4.87 19.03 -14.94
CA GLU A 272 -3.50 18.75 -14.49
C GLU A 272 -3.34 17.40 -13.78
N PHE A 273 -4.19 16.42 -14.11
CA PHE A 273 -3.95 15.00 -13.81
C PHE A 273 -4.04 14.18 -15.09
#